data_AF-A0A413QMX4-F1
#
_entry.id   AF-A0A413QMX4-F1
#
_cell.length_a   1.000
_cell.length_b   1.000
_cell.length_c   1.000
_cell.angle_alpha   90.00
_cell.angle_beta   90.00
_cell.angle_gamma   90.00
#
_symmetry.space_group_name_H-M   'P 1'
#
loop_
_entity.id
_entity.type
_entity.pdbx_description
1 polymer ?
#
loop_
_entity_poly.entity_id
_entity_poly.type
_entity_poly.pdbx_seq_one_letter_code
_entity_poly.pdbx_strand_id
1 'polypeptide(L)'
;MPGCHCRNRIRRAKMNNQQAIDRLVKHLEWGWSKKTVDAIEMGIHALKETQWIPCSERLPKTGEYVLISCEGFDAPSVVKYEEDDIGGTFYLSEDAPCEDFGIVVEAWRPLPEPYKEQENG
;
A
#
# COMPACT_ATOMS: atom_id res chain seq x y z
N MET A 1 38.75 41.09 -17.85
CA MET A 1 38.00 40.79 -16.62
C MET A 1 36.77 39.98 -17.00
N PRO A 2 36.63 38.70 -16.61
CA PRO A 2 35.43 37.95 -16.90
C PRO A 2 34.44 38.02 -15.73
N GLY A 3 33.21 38.42 -16.05
CA GLY A 3 32.15 38.72 -15.11
C GLY A 3 31.59 37.49 -14.38
N CYS A 4 31.22 37.72 -13.12
CA CYS A 4 30.50 36.77 -12.28
C CYS A 4 29.08 36.54 -12.82
N HIS A 5 28.84 35.37 -13.41
CA HIS A 5 27.47 34.86 -13.60
C HIS A 5 27.05 34.06 -12.37
N CYS A 6 26.35 34.73 -11.44
CA CYS A 6 25.62 34.05 -10.38
C CYS A 6 24.42 33.29 -10.98
N ARG A 7 24.63 32.04 -11.37
CA ARG A 7 23.53 31.11 -11.65
C ARG A 7 22.92 30.69 -10.32
N ASN A 8 21.81 31.31 -9.92
CA ASN A 8 20.94 30.80 -8.85
C ASN A 8 20.34 29.46 -9.29
N ARG A 9 21.09 28.38 -9.07
CA ARG A 9 20.61 27.02 -9.19
C ARG A 9 19.73 26.76 -7.96
N ILE A 10 18.42 26.98 -8.08
CA ILE A 10 17.46 26.56 -7.05
C ILE A 10 17.61 25.05 -6.91
N ARG A 11 18.37 24.62 -5.90
CA ARG A 11 18.39 23.23 -5.48
C ARG A 11 17.03 23.00 -4.84
N ARG A 12 16.08 22.39 -5.59
CA ARG A 12 14.90 21.78 -4.96
C ARG A 12 15.43 20.71 -4.01
N ALA A 13 15.55 21.05 -2.74
CA ALA A 13 15.83 20.07 -1.71
C ALA A 13 14.69 19.05 -1.75
N LYS A 14 15.03 17.76 -1.83
CA LYS A 14 14.06 16.67 -1.72
C LYS A 14 13.43 16.80 -0.32
N MET A 15 12.19 17.25 -0.28
CA MET A 15 11.45 17.42 0.97
C MET A 15 11.23 16.03 1.57
N ASN A 16 11.58 15.85 2.83
CA ASN A 16 11.32 14.59 3.52
C ASN A 16 9.87 14.55 4.03
N ASN A 17 9.40 13.36 4.39
CA ASN A 17 8.01 13.16 4.81
C ASN A 17 7.66 13.99 6.05
N GLN A 18 8.60 14.15 7.00
CA GLN A 18 8.38 14.96 8.21
C GLN A 18 8.15 16.43 7.87
N GLN A 19 8.98 17.00 6.99
CA GLN A 19 8.86 18.38 6.53
C GLN A 19 7.56 18.63 5.74
N ALA A 20 7.09 17.62 4.99
CA ALA A 20 5.81 17.69 4.31
C ALA A 20 4.64 17.67 5.32
N ILE A 21 4.71 16.81 6.33
CA ILE A 21 3.73 16.74 7.43
C ILE A 21 3.68 18.06 8.20
N ASP A 22 4.82 18.59 8.62
CA ASP A 22 4.90 19.84 9.40
C ASP A 22 4.27 21.02 8.63
N ARG A 23 4.43 21.05 7.30
CA ARG A 23 3.79 22.04 6.43
C ARG A 23 2.28 21.90 6.35
N LEU A 24 1.79 20.67 6.28
CA LEU A 24 0.35 20.36 6.29
C LEU A 24 -0.25 20.76 7.65
N VAL A 25 0.38 20.37 8.75
CA VAL A 25 -0.07 20.69 10.12
C VAL A 25 -0.15 22.19 10.34
N LYS A 26 0.84 22.98 9.88
CA LYS A 26 0.80 24.44 9.99
C LYS A 26 -0.42 25.08 9.30
N HIS A 27 -0.93 24.48 8.22
CA HIS A 27 -2.13 25.00 7.54
C HIS A 27 -3.43 24.62 8.26
N LEU A 28 -3.42 23.68 9.21
CA LEU A 28 -4.59 23.36 10.03
C LEU A 28 -4.99 24.55 10.93
N GLU A 29 -4.02 25.39 11.31
CA GLU A 29 -4.26 26.63 12.08
C GLU A 29 -5.16 27.63 11.33
N TRP A 30 -5.23 27.55 10.00
CA TRP A 30 -5.98 28.49 9.14
C TRP A 30 -7.32 27.90 8.67
N GLY A 31 -7.64 26.66 9.08
CA GLY A 31 -8.86 25.95 8.73
C GLY A 31 -8.83 25.37 7.31
N TRP A 32 -9.06 24.06 7.17
CA TRP A 32 -9.21 23.41 5.86
C TRP A 32 -10.68 23.36 5.45
N SER A 33 -10.95 23.46 4.15
CA SER A 33 -12.30 23.20 3.64
C SER A 33 -12.65 21.73 3.77
N LYS A 34 -13.94 21.41 3.97
CA LYS A 34 -14.43 20.02 4.03
C LYS A 34 -13.94 19.18 2.84
N LYS A 35 -14.05 19.73 1.62
CA LYS A 35 -13.57 19.08 0.39
C LYS A 35 -12.08 18.70 0.43
N THR A 36 -11.24 19.52 1.09
CA THR A 36 -9.80 19.24 1.21
C THR A 36 -9.55 18.12 2.21
N VAL A 37 -10.28 18.10 3.33
CA VAL A 37 -10.22 17.02 4.32
C VAL A 37 -10.66 15.71 3.67
N ASP A 38 -11.80 15.70 2.98
CA ASP A 38 -12.34 14.50 2.32
C ASP A 38 -11.35 13.94 1.29
N ALA A 39 -10.74 14.79 0.45
CA ALA A 39 -9.76 14.33 -0.54
C ALA A 39 -8.49 13.74 0.09
N ILE A 40 -8.05 14.30 1.23
CA ILE A 40 -6.89 13.78 1.97
C ILE A 40 -7.22 12.46 2.65
N GLU A 41 -8.41 12.33 3.22
CA GLU A 41 -8.89 11.09 3.81
C GLU A 41 -8.95 9.97 2.76
N MET A 42 -9.50 10.25 1.58
CA MET A 42 -9.48 9.32 0.44
C MET A 42 -8.06 8.92 0.05
N GLY A 43 -7.13 9.89 -0.01
CA GLY A 43 -5.74 9.62 -0.33
C GLY A 43 -5.05 8.73 0.71
N ILE A 44 -5.30 8.96 2.01
CA ILE A 44 -4.77 8.13 3.09
C ILE A 44 -5.36 6.72 3.02
N HIS A 45 -6.66 6.59 2.75
CA HIS A 45 -7.33 5.29 2.62
C HIS A 45 -6.69 4.45 1.51
N ALA A 46 -6.59 5.02 0.30
CA ALA A 46 -5.98 4.34 -0.85
C ALA A 46 -4.51 3.93 -0.59
N LEU A 47 -3.74 4.76 0.14
CA LEU A 47 -2.37 4.42 0.53
C LEU A 47 -2.32 3.25 1.51
N LYS A 48 -3.24 3.17 2.47
CA LYS A 48 -3.31 2.07 3.43
C LYS A 48 -3.69 0.75 2.76
N GLU A 49 -4.66 0.76 1.86
CA GLU A 49 -5.12 -0.45 1.16
C GLU A 49 -4.10 -1.01 0.18
N THR A 50 -3.22 -0.16 -0.36
CA THR A 50 -2.19 -0.58 -1.31
C THR A 50 -0.88 -1.02 -0.65
N GLN A 51 -0.77 -0.90 0.68
CA GLN A 51 0.44 -1.27 1.42
C GLN A 51 0.54 -2.79 1.59
N TRP A 52 1.76 -3.33 1.41
CA TRP A 52 2.08 -4.70 1.76
C TRP A 52 2.20 -4.85 3.28
N ILE A 53 1.56 -5.89 3.82
CA ILE A 53 1.55 -6.23 5.23
C ILE A 53 2.43 -7.47 5.40
N PRO A 54 3.55 -7.40 6.14
CA PRO A 54 4.36 -8.57 6.45
C PRO A 54 3.55 -9.62 7.21
N CYS A 55 3.70 -10.90 6.88
CA CYS A 55 3.05 -11.99 7.61
C CYS A 55 3.45 -12.02 9.11
N SER A 56 4.64 -11.51 9.44
CA SER A 56 5.12 -11.35 10.82
C SER A 56 4.41 -10.24 11.61
N GLU A 57 3.78 -9.28 10.92
CA GLU A 57 2.99 -8.22 11.55
C GLU A 57 1.56 -8.69 11.81
N ARG A 58 0.90 -9.22 10.78
CA ARG A 58 -0.47 -9.71 10.84
C ARG A 58 -0.75 -10.65 9.67
N LEU A 59 -1.62 -11.65 9.87
CA LEU A 59 -2.13 -12.53 8.82
C LEU A 59 -3.49 -12.03 8.27
N PRO A 60 -3.90 -12.47 7.06
CA PRO A 60 -5.25 -12.21 6.56
C PRO A 60 -6.32 -12.84 7.46
N LYS A 61 -7.59 -12.51 7.23
CA LYS A 61 -8.67 -13.26 7.87
C LYS A 61 -8.93 -14.56 7.12
N THR A 62 -9.35 -15.60 7.83
CA THR A 62 -9.76 -16.87 7.20
C THR A 62 -10.83 -16.62 6.13
N GLY A 63 -10.69 -17.29 4.98
CA GLY A 63 -11.55 -17.16 3.82
C GLY A 63 -11.21 -15.99 2.88
N GLU A 64 -10.27 -15.10 3.22
CA GLU A 64 -9.91 -13.96 2.37
C GLU A 64 -8.99 -14.37 1.20
N TYR A 65 -9.26 -13.78 0.03
CA TYR A 65 -8.35 -13.82 -1.11
C TYR A 65 -7.44 -12.59 -1.08
N VAL A 66 -6.13 -12.83 -1.19
CA VAL A 66 -5.11 -11.80 -1.06
C VAL A 66 -4.05 -11.93 -2.16
N LEU A 67 -3.38 -10.82 -2.48
CA LEU A 67 -2.12 -10.87 -3.23
C LEU A 67 -0.99 -11.23 -2.27
N ILE A 68 -0.07 -12.07 -2.72
CA ILE A 68 1.13 -12.43 -1.95
C ILE A 68 2.42 -11.96 -2.61
N SER A 69 3.38 -11.64 -1.76
CA SER A 69 4.79 -11.48 -2.08
C SER A 69 5.53 -12.67 -1.50
N CYS A 70 6.26 -13.37 -2.36
CA CYS A 70 7.03 -14.56 -2.01
C CYS A 70 8.32 -14.61 -2.84
N GLU A 71 9.33 -15.25 -2.29
CA GLU A 71 10.56 -15.53 -3.02
C GLU A 71 10.29 -16.61 -4.07
N GLY A 72 10.76 -16.40 -5.30
CA GLY A 72 10.64 -17.38 -6.40
C GLY A 72 9.60 -17.06 -7.48
N PHE A 73 8.83 -15.97 -7.36
CA PHE A 73 7.92 -15.50 -8.42
C PHE A 73 8.29 -14.09 -8.89
N ASP A 74 8.30 -13.90 -10.21
CA ASP A 74 8.53 -12.58 -10.83
C ASP A 74 7.31 -11.63 -10.68
N ALA A 75 6.14 -12.18 -10.33
CA ALA A 75 4.90 -11.43 -10.19
C ALA A 75 4.09 -11.88 -8.97
N PRO A 76 3.36 -10.97 -8.30
CA PRO A 76 2.43 -11.32 -7.23
C PRO A 76 1.34 -12.29 -7.71
N SER A 77 1.03 -13.27 -6.87
CA SER A 77 -0.03 -14.25 -7.11
C SER A 77 -1.22 -14.01 -6.18
N VAL A 78 -2.42 -14.42 -6.61
CA VAL A 78 -3.63 -14.41 -5.77
C VAL A 78 -3.76 -15.76 -5.08
N VAL A 79 -3.96 -15.76 -3.77
CA VAL A 79 -4.14 -16.96 -2.94
C VAL A 79 -5.28 -16.77 -1.96
N LYS A 80 -5.85 -17.87 -1.47
CA LYS A 80 -6.79 -17.87 -0.35
C LYS A 80 -6.04 -18.15 0.95
N TYR A 81 -6.33 -17.42 2.00
CA TYR A 81 -5.84 -17.74 3.34
C TYR A 81 -6.94 -18.42 4.15
N GLU A 82 -6.60 -19.53 4.79
CA GLU A 82 -7.48 -20.21 5.75
C GLU A 82 -6.73 -20.45 7.04
N GLU A 83 -7.40 -20.27 8.18
CA GLU A 83 -6.86 -20.52 9.51
C GLU A 83 -7.71 -21.59 10.19
N ASP A 84 -7.07 -22.69 10.56
CA ASP A 84 -7.67 -23.79 11.31
C ASP A 84 -7.06 -23.91 12.72
N ASP A 85 -7.37 -24.99 13.42
CA ASP A 85 -6.87 -25.24 14.78
C ASP A 85 -5.34 -25.45 14.86
N ILE A 86 -4.67 -25.68 13.72
CA ILE A 86 -3.23 -25.92 13.58
C ILE A 86 -2.52 -24.61 13.22
N GLY A 87 -3.12 -23.81 12.35
CA GLY A 87 -2.64 -22.48 12.00
C GLY A 87 -3.12 -21.97 10.64
N GLY A 88 -2.48 -20.91 10.17
CA GLY A 88 -2.78 -20.28 8.90
C GLY A 88 -2.08 -20.95 7.72
N THR A 89 -2.82 -21.30 6.68
CA THR A 89 -2.31 -21.86 5.42
C THR A 89 -2.75 -21.02 4.22
N PHE A 90 -1.82 -20.77 3.30
CA PHE A 90 -2.10 -20.10 2.02
C PHE A 90 -2.28 -21.11 0.89
N TYR A 91 -3.34 -20.95 0.10
CA TYR A 91 -3.76 -21.87 -0.95
C TYR A 91 -3.76 -21.18 -2.33
N LEU A 92 -3.03 -21.73 -3.30
CA LEU A 92 -3.07 -21.31 -4.71
C LEU A 92 -4.39 -21.73 -5.38
N SER A 93 -4.93 -22.87 -4.97
CA SER A 93 -6.25 -23.40 -5.33
C SER A 93 -6.76 -24.28 -4.18
N GLU A 94 -8.01 -24.77 -4.26
CA GLU A 94 -8.71 -25.48 -3.17
C GLU A 94 -7.86 -26.54 -2.46
N ASP A 95 -7.07 -27.33 -3.21
CA ASP A 95 -6.25 -28.43 -2.69
C ASP A 95 -4.74 -28.21 -2.91
N ALA A 96 -4.30 -26.95 -3.06
CA ALA A 96 -2.90 -26.63 -3.37
C ALA A 96 -2.31 -25.62 -2.37
N PRO A 97 -1.87 -26.08 -1.18
CA PRO A 97 -1.10 -25.27 -0.24
C PRO A 97 0.18 -24.71 -0.87
N CYS A 98 0.54 -23.48 -0.55
CA CYS A 98 1.79 -22.85 -1.00
C CYS A 98 3.03 -23.65 -0.53
N GLU A 99 2.97 -24.24 0.67
CA GLU A 99 4.06 -25.02 1.26
C GLU A 99 4.43 -26.27 0.42
N ASP A 100 3.45 -26.90 -0.24
CA ASP A 100 3.68 -28.07 -1.11
C ASP A 100 4.58 -27.75 -2.31
N PHE A 101 4.64 -26.47 -2.70
CA PHE A 101 5.49 -25.98 -3.78
C PHE A 101 6.77 -25.29 -3.25
N GLY A 102 7.03 -25.35 -1.95
CA GLY A 102 8.16 -24.68 -1.30
C GLY A 102 8.05 -23.16 -1.29
N ILE A 103 6.82 -22.61 -1.40
CA ILE A 103 6.58 -21.17 -1.47
C ILE A 103 6.43 -20.63 -0.06
N VAL A 104 7.32 -19.71 0.31
CA VAL A 104 7.22 -18.98 1.58
C VAL A 104 6.60 -17.62 1.32
N VAL A 105 5.42 -17.38 1.91
CA VAL A 105 4.73 -16.10 1.82
C VAL A 105 5.32 -15.13 2.84
N GLU A 106 5.90 -14.03 2.37
CA GLU A 106 6.57 -13.04 3.22
C GLU A 106 5.64 -11.89 3.61
N ALA A 107 4.81 -11.45 2.66
CA ALA A 107 3.88 -10.35 2.83
C ALA A 107 2.65 -10.53 1.96
N TRP A 108 1.55 -9.88 2.35
CA TRP A 108 0.28 -9.93 1.65
C TRP A 108 -0.38 -8.56 1.57
N ARG A 109 -1.38 -8.44 0.69
CA ARG A 109 -2.23 -7.25 0.57
C ARG A 109 -3.63 -7.65 0.12
N PRO A 110 -4.68 -6.95 0.60
CA PRO A 110 -6.05 -7.19 0.11
C PRO A 110 -6.15 -6.99 -1.39
N LEU A 111 -7.07 -7.71 -2.03
CA LEU A 111 -7.41 -7.45 -3.42
C LEU A 111 -8.02 -6.04 -3.56
N PRO A 112 -7.77 -5.35 -4.70
CA PRO A 112 -8.45 -4.10 -4.98
C PRO A 112 -9.96 -4.33 -5.04
N GLU A 113 -10.73 -3.29 -4.71
CA GLU A 113 -12.17 -3.36 -4.87
C GLU A 113 -12.53 -3.74 -6.32
N PRO A 114 -13.56 -4.59 -6.53
CA PRO A 114 -14.01 -4.93 -7.85
C PRO A 114 -14.33 -3.66 -8.65
N TYR A 115 -13.94 -3.66 -9.93
CA TYR A 115 -14.30 -2.56 -10.82
C TYR A 115 -15.83 -2.42 -10.88
N LYS A 116 -16.31 -1.22 -10.56
CA LYS A 116 -17.71 -0.84 -10.74
C LYS A 116 -17.73 0.25 -11.80
N GLU A 117 -18.39 -0.05 -12.92
CA GLU A 117 -18.65 0.95 -13.96
C GLU A 117 -19.51 2.03 -13.33
N GLN A 118 -19.10 3.30 -13.43
CA GLN A 118 -19.92 4.39 -12.92
C GLN A 118 -21.11 4.54 -13.87
N GLU A 119 -22.32 4.22 -13.40
CA GLU A 119 -23.56 4.58 -14.09
C GLU A 119 -23.64 6.11 -14.17
N ASN A 120 -23.10 6.66 -15.25
CA ASN A 120 -23.31 8.06 -15.63
C ASN A 120 -24.72 8.15 -16.24
N GLY A 121 -25.72 8.30 -15.37
CA GLY A 121 -27.10 8.67 -15.73
C GLY A 121 -27.28 10.17 -15.88
#